data_AF-A0A1I6MBT5-F1
#
_entry.id   AF-A0A1I6MBT5-F1
#
_cell.length_a   1.000
_cell.length_b   1.000
_cell.length_c   1.000
_cell.angle_alpha   90.00
_cell.angle_beta   90.00
_cell.angle_gamma   90.00
#
_symmetry.space_group_name_H-M   'P 1'
#
loop_
_entity.id
_entity.type
_entity.pdbx_description
1 polymer ?
#
loop_
_entity_poly.entity_id
_entity_poly.type
_entity_poly.pdbx_seq_one_letter_code
_entity_poly.pdbx_strand_id
1 'polypeptide(L)'
;MPKTLRLTLLAAALTLAGCQPTPPKPTPEPTPRPTLVMSPQTRNEKAAFAKSHPPYKLFRQKIDMPTILVVAENTTNDQLQSLLWYLRTEIRNAAFKSLTLQPTATLYGLPGYTSGIVDIYRGPKCAGEQYITSGPDPCGSSIHKSASYHWGDGGDPRSDGASLISATGAVTPVFDSTDHWQTDSEAQSDPDGSRQAAIVARIHYATTETAKQSKRGSDIKFFVSTPPDELNALSYQFADEPGRKRFLNEYVFLEQEHLCDAGFRTIKLAAAPKPGKSYPIACK
;
A
#
# COMPACT_ATOMS: atom_id res chain seq x y z
N MET A 1 2.19 19.01 101.43
CA MET A 1 3.63 18.67 101.47
C MET A 1 4.11 18.50 100.04
N PRO A 2 5.00 19.36 99.51
CA PRO A 2 5.52 19.21 98.16
C PRO A 2 6.81 18.37 98.18
N LYS A 3 6.97 17.45 97.22
CA LYS A 3 8.27 16.89 96.86
C LYS A 3 8.41 16.78 95.34
N THR A 4 9.44 17.49 94.89
CA THR A 4 10.07 17.63 93.59
C THR A 4 10.61 16.31 93.03
N LEU A 5 10.54 16.10 91.71
CA LEU A 5 11.49 15.27 90.95
C LEU A 5 11.40 15.60 89.44
N ARG A 6 12.29 16.48 88.96
CA ARG A 6 13.48 16.23 88.11
C ARG A 6 13.18 15.82 86.67
N LEU A 7 13.40 16.82 85.81
CA LEU A 7 13.49 16.80 84.35
C LEU A 7 14.90 16.35 83.94
N THR A 8 15.02 15.38 83.02
CA THR A 8 16.29 15.01 82.40
C THR A 8 16.19 15.26 80.89
N LEU A 9 16.94 16.26 80.41
CA LEU A 9 17.15 16.55 78.99
C LEU A 9 18.15 15.52 78.41
N LEU A 10 17.78 14.84 77.32
CA LEU A 10 18.76 14.25 76.39
C LEU A 10 18.84 15.15 75.16
N ALA A 11 20.02 15.72 74.91
CA ALA A 11 20.36 16.42 73.67
C ALA A 11 20.84 15.39 72.64
N ALA A 12 20.11 15.26 71.52
CA ALA A 12 20.55 14.51 70.36
C ALA A 12 21.31 15.46 69.41
N ALA A 13 22.60 15.18 69.20
CA ALA A 13 23.42 15.86 68.21
C ALA A 13 23.06 15.34 66.80
N LEU A 14 22.51 16.21 65.95
CA LEU A 14 22.30 15.96 64.53
C LEU A 14 23.61 16.25 63.77
N THR A 15 24.22 15.21 63.20
CA THR A 15 25.32 15.33 62.23
C THR A 15 24.75 15.62 60.85
N LEU A 16 25.08 16.80 60.30
CA LEU A 16 24.81 17.17 58.91
C LEU A 16 25.83 16.48 57.99
N ALA A 17 25.44 15.37 57.36
CA ALA A 17 26.18 14.80 56.23
C ALA A 17 25.80 15.57 54.95
N GLY A 18 26.77 16.23 54.33
CA GLY A 18 26.59 16.97 53.09
C GLY A 18 26.35 16.02 51.89
N CYS A 19 25.22 16.18 51.22
CA CYS A 19 24.95 15.55 49.93
C CYS A 19 25.76 16.24 48.83
N GLN A 20 26.69 15.52 48.21
CA GLN A 20 27.24 15.92 46.90
C GLN A 20 26.22 15.60 45.79
N PRO A 21 25.97 16.52 44.84
CA PRO A 21 25.08 16.27 43.71
C PRO A 21 25.67 15.19 42.80
N THR A 22 24.91 14.11 42.61
CA THR A 22 25.24 13.03 41.67
C THR A 22 25.24 13.58 40.24
N PRO A 23 26.24 13.29 39.41
CA PRO A 23 26.24 13.70 38.00
C PRO A 23 25.01 13.10 37.28
N PRO A 24 24.37 13.87 36.37
CA PRO A 24 23.20 13.43 35.64
C PRO A 24 23.55 12.18 34.83
N LYS A 25 22.78 11.12 35.06
CA LYS A 25 22.83 9.87 34.30
C LYS A 25 22.69 10.22 32.80
N PRO A 26 23.60 9.75 31.92
CA PRO A 26 23.46 9.99 30.49
C PRO A 26 22.08 9.49 30.04
N THR A 27 21.31 10.37 29.42
CA THR A 27 20.06 10.02 28.75
C THR A 27 20.37 8.89 27.78
N PRO A 28 19.66 7.75 27.83
CA PRO A 28 19.81 6.70 26.84
C PRO A 28 19.66 7.32 25.45
N GLU A 29 20.68 7.16 24.61
CA GLU A 29 20.60 7.52 23.21
C GLU A 29 19.32 6.87 22.64
N PRO A 30 18.44 7.63 21.97
CA PRO A 30 17.18 7.08 21.49
C PRO A 30 17.51 5.90 20.57
N THR A 31 17.07 4.70 20.98
CA THR A 31 17.21 3.49 20.17
C THR A 31 16.71 3.83 18.77
N PRO A 32 17.52 3.67 17.71
CA PRO A 32 17.09 3.94 16.35
C PRO A 32 15.79 3.18 16.12
N ARG A 33 14.71 3.91 15.87
CA ARG A 33 13.43 3.30 15.51
C ARG A 33 13.70 2.43 14.27
N PRO A 34 13.24 1.17 14.22
CA PRO A 34 13.48 0.30 13.08
C PRO A 34 13.05 1.03 11.81
N THR A 35 13.99 1.33 10.93
CA THR A 35 13.67 1.96 9.66
C THR A 35 12.97 0.89 8.82
N LEU A 36 11.66 1.01 8.65
CA LEU A 36 10.85 0.19 7.74
C LEU A 36 11.14 0.55 6.27
N VAL A 37 12.39 0.83 5.93
CA VAL A 37 12.80 1.34 4.62
C VAL A 37 14.01 0.56 4.17
N MET A 38 13.98 0.10 2.92
CA MET A 38 15.11 -0.57 2.30
C MET A 38 16.35 0.34 2.30
N SER A 39 17.50 -0.22 2.67
CA SER A 39 18.77 0.51 2.71
C SER A 39 19.11 1.12 1.32
N PRO A 40 19.77 2.29 1.27
CA PRO A 40 20.20 2.89 0.01
C PRO A 40 21.10 1.97 -0.83
N GLN A 41 21.94 1.16 -0.17
CA GLN A 41 22.85 0.21 -0.84
C GLN A 41 22.06 -0.86 -1.58
N THR A 42 21.15 -1.55 -0.88
CA THR A 42 20.29 -2.58 -1.48
C THR A 42 19.43 -2.00 -2.59
N ARG A 43 18.89 -0.79 -2.41
CA ARG A 43 18.11 -0.10 -3.44
C ARG A 43 18.92 0.16 -4.71
N ASN A 44 20.14 0.67 -4.55
CA ASN A 44 21.05 0.93 -5.67
C ASN A 44 21.44 -0.37 -6.39
N GLU A 45 21.66 -1.45 -5.66
CA GLU A 45 21.92 -2.78 -6.24
C GLU A 45 20.73 -3.27 -7.07
N LYS A 46 19.49 -3.15 -6.56
CA LYS A 46 18.28 -3.51 -7.31
C LYS A 46 18.08 -2.63 -8.54
N ALA A 47 18.30 -1.32 -8.43
CA ALA A 47 18.24 -0.40 -9.56
C ALA A 47 19.31 -0.70 -10.61
N ALA A 48 20.52 -1.10 -10.19
CA ALA A 48 21.58 -1.53 -11.11
C ALA A 48 21.22 -2.86 -11.80
N PHE A 49 20.67 -3.82 -11.06
CA PHE A 49 20.18 -5.09 -11.59
C PHE A 49 19.06 -4.87 -12.61
N ALA A 50 18.13 -3.95 -12.35
CA ALA A 50 17.05 -3.59 -13.29
C ALA A 50 17.56 -3.13 -14.67
N LYS A 51 18.74 -2.49 -14.74
CA LYS A 51 19.31 -2.00 -16.01
C LYS A 51 19.72 -3.12 -16.97
N SER A 52 19.87 -4.36 -16.49
CA SER A 52 20.19 -5.52 -17.34
C SER A 52 18.95 -6.26 -17.86
N HIS A 53 17.77 -5.62 -17.81
CA HIS A 53 16.53 -6.24 -18.27
C HIS A 53 16.62 -6.67 -19.76
N PRO A 54 16.01 -7.79 -20.13
CA PRO A 54 15.90 -8.21 -21.52
C PRO A 54 15.07 -7.21 -22.33
N PRO A 55 15.29 -7.12 -23.66
CA PRO A 55 14.38 -6.41 -24.53
C PRO A 55 13.01 -7.08 -24.49
N TYR A 56 11.96 -6.27 -24.51
CA TYR A 56 10.57 -6.72 -24.51
C TYR A 56 9.75 -5.94 -25.53
N LYS A 57 8.56 -6.47 -25.85
CA LYS A 57 7.57 -5.81 -26.71
C LYS A 57 6.23 -5.79 -26.01
N LEU A 58 5.52 -4.68 -26.12
CA LEU A 58 4.10 -4.63 -25.77
C LEU A 58 3.33 -5.49 -26.77
N PHE A 59 2.69 -6.55 -26.28
CA PHE A 59 1.84 -7.41 -27.10
C PHE A 59 0.41 -6.89 -27.14
N ARG A 60 -0.15 -6.56 -25.96
CA ARG A 60 -1.50 -6.02 -25.85
C ARG A 60 -1.69 -5.24 -24.56
N GLN A 61 -2.46 -4.16 -24.63
CA GLN A 61 -2.96 -3.44 -23.47
C GLN A 61 -4.45 -3.18 -23.67
N LYS A 62 -5.26 -3.46 -22.66
CA LYS A 62 -6.67 -3.08 -22.59
C LYS A 62 -6.99 -2.66 -21.16
N ILE A 63 -7.85 -1.65 -21.03
CA ILE A 63 -8.40 -1.26 -19.74
C ILE A 63 -9.05 -2.48 -19.06
N ASP A 64 -8.88 -2.59 -17.75
CA ASP A 64 -9.41 -3.67 -16.91
C ASP A 64 -8.90 -5.08 -17.23
N MET A 65 -7.81 -5.19 -18.00
CA MET A 65 -7.13 -6.46 -18.30
C MET A 65 -5.63 -6.34 -18.01
N PRO A 66 -4.93 -7.45 -17.75
CA PRO A 66 -3.48 -7.46 -17.67
C PRO A 66 -2.83 -6.93 -18.94
N THR A 67 -1.88 -6.02 -18.78
CA THR A 67 -0.99 -5.60 -19.86
C THR A 67 -0.05 -6.75 -20.17
N ILE A 68 0.07 -7.12 -21.45
CA ILE A 68 0.88 -8.26 -21.86
C ILE A 68 2.17 -7.79 -22.50
N LEU A 69 3.29 -8.23 -21.92
CA LEU A 69 4.62 -8.07 -22.51
C LEU A 69 5.14 -9.42 -23.01
N VAL A 70 5.87 -9.37 -24.11
CA VAL A 70 6.55 -10.53 -24.69
C VAL A 70 8.05 -10.29 -24.71
N VAL A 71 8.80 -11.26 -24.21
CA VAL A 71 10.27 -11.35 -24.31
C VAL A 71 10.67 -12.49 -25.24
N ALA A 72 11.96 -12.60 -25.57
CA ALA A 72 12.48 -13.73 -26.34
C ALA A 72 12.23 -15.07 -25.61
N GLU A 73 12.02 -16.15 -26.36
CA GLU A 73 11.69 -17.47 -25.79
C GLU A 73 12.78 -18.02 -24.87
N ASN A 74 14.05 -17.69 -25.17
CA ASN A 74 15.22 -18.12 -24.40
C ASN A 74 15.55 -17.19 -23.21
N THR A 75 14.70 -16.22 -22.87
CA THR A 75 14.93 -15.31 -21.74
C THR A 75 15.00 -16.07 -20.42
N THR A 76 16.07 -15.91 -19.64
CA THR A 76 16.28 -16.64 -18.38
C THR A 76 15.41 -16.12 -17.24
N ASN A 77 15.32 -16.86 -16.13
CA ASN A 77 14.61 -16.39 -14.94
C ASN A 77 15.25 -15.13 -14.35
N ASP A 78 16.59 -15.05 -14.31
CA ASP A 78 17.29 -13.86 -13.80
C ASP A 78 17.00 -12.63 -14.67
N GLN A 79 16.93 -12.81 -15.99
CA GLN A 79 16.51 -11.75 -16.91
C GLN A 79 15.06 -11.33 -16.69
N LEU A 80 14.15 -12.28 -16.39
CA LEU A 80 12.79 -11.91 -16.00
C LEU A 80 12.77 -11.15 -14.67
N GLN A 81 13.59 -11.54 -13.68
CA GLN A 81 13.68 -10.79 -12.42
C GLN A 81 14.18 -9.37 -12.64
N SER A 82 15.20 -9.17 -13.49
CA SER A 82 15.69 -7.81 -13.79
C SER A 82 14.61 -6.99 -14.51
N LEU A 83 13.84 -7.58 -15.42
CA LEU A 83 12.66 -6.93 -16.02
C LEU A 83 11.61 -6.53 -14.98
N LEU A 84 11.30 -7.40 -14.02
CA LEU A 84 10.33 -7.10 -12.96
C LEU A 84 10.80 -5.92 -12.09
N TRP A 85 12.07 -5.86 -11.73
CA TRP A 85 12.65 -4.72 -11.00
C TRP A 85 12.65 -3.43 -11.83
N TYR A 86 12.89 -3.53 -13.14
CA TYR A 86 12.78 -2.40 -14.07
C TYR A 86 11.35 -1.87 -14.14
N LEU A 87 10.36 -2.76 -14.30
CA LEU A 87 8.94 -2.38 -14.32
C LEU A 87 8.54 -1.68 -13.02
N ARG A 88 8.92 -2.23 -11.86
CA ARG A 88 8.69 -1.60 -10.55
C ARG A 88 9.26 -0.20 -10.48
N THR A 89 10.52 -0.03 -10.93
CA THR A 89 11.21 1.27 -10.89
C THR A 89 10.49 2.30 -11.74
N GLU A 90 10.17 1.96 -12.99
CA GLU A 90 9.53 2.90 -13.91
C GLU A 90 8.08 3.21 -13.51
N ILE A 91 7.30 2.19 -13.10
CA ILE A 91 5.90 2.37 -12.69
C ILE A 91 5.80 3.20 -11.42
N ARG A 92 6.64 2.93 -10.41
CA ARG A 92 6.64 3.72 -9.16
C ARG A 92 7.17 5.14 -9.33
N ASN A 93 7.95 5.41 -10.38
CA ASN A 93 8.31 6.77 -10.80
C ASN A 93 7.27 7.42 -11.74
N ALA A 94 6.09 6.80 -11.91
CA ALA A 94 5.05 7.23 -12.84
C ALA A 94 5.53 7.40 -14.30
N ALA A 95 6.61 6.70 -14.68
CA ALA A 95 7.26 6.79 -15.97
C ALA A 95 6.60 5.86 -17.02
N PHE A 96 5.28 5.70 -17.01
CA PHE A 96 4.58 4.77 -17.91
C PHE A 96 4.90 4.97 -19.40
N LYS A 97 5.19 6.22 -19.81
CA LYS A 97 5.61 6.55 -21.17
C LYS A 97 6.91 5.85 -21.58
N SER A 98 7.88 5.67 -20.68
CA SER A 98 9.14 4.96 -20.99
C SER A 98 8.90 3.48 -21.27
N LEU A 99 7.85 2.92 -20.66
CA LEU A 99 7.40 1.54 -20.86
C LEU A 99 6.47 1.36 -22.07
N THR A 100 6.13 2.45 -22.76
CA THR A 100 5.06 2.46 -23.77
C THR A 100 3.71 1.97 -23.20
N LEU A 101 3.49 2.19 -21.90
CA LEU A 101 2.27 1.82 -21.21
C LEU A 101 1.40 3.04 -20.98
N GLN A 102 0.08 2.82 -20.95
CA GLN A 102 -0.85 3.80 -20.41
C GLN A 102 -1.08 3.52 -18.92
N PRO A 103 -1.12 4.56 -18.07
CA PRO A 103 -1.53 4.40 -16.69
C PRO A 103 -2.96 3.88 -16.63
N THR A 104 -3.20 2.91 -15.78
CA THR A 104 -4.53 2.30 -15.59
C THR A 104 -5.43 3.23 -14.77
N ALA A 105 -5.85 4.35 -15.34
CA ALA A 105 -6.65 5.35 -14.61
C ALA A 105 -8.05 4.85 -14.22
N THR A 106 -8.45 3.66 -14.67
CA THR A 106 -9.75 3.03 -14.39
C THR A 106 -9.61 1.55 -14.04
N LEU A 107 -10.26 1.10 -12.97
CA LEU A 107 -10.47 -0.31 -12.66
C LEU A 107 -11.98 -0.61 -12.63
N TYR A 108 -12.44 -1.58 -13.42
CA TYR A 108 -13.86 -1.89 -13.65
C TYR A 108 -14.69 -0.67 -14.09
N GLY A 109 -14.11 0.16 -14.96
CA GLY A 109 -14.74 1.39 -15.45
C GLY A 109 -14.84 2.54 -14.42
N LEU A 110 -14.24 2.43 -13.24
CA LEU A 110 -14.24 3.48 -12.22
C LEU A 110 -12.95 4.31 -12.28
N PRO A 111 -13.01 5.65 -12.39
CA PRO A 111 -11.82 6.50 -12.47
C PRO A 111 -11.08 6.61 -11.14
N GLY A 112 -9.76 6.79 -11.19
CA GLY A 112 -8.90 7.09 -10.03
C GLY A 112 -8.18 5.89 -9.42
N TYR A 113 -8.23 4.73 -10.06
CA TYR A 113 -7.36 3.62 -9.68
C TYR A 113 -5.95 3.87 -10.23
N THR A 114 -4.94 3.59 -9.40
CA THR A 114 -3.52 3.64 -9.78
C THR A 114 -2.91 2.25 -9.64
N SER A 115 -3.65 1.24 -10.10
CA SER A 115 -3.32 -0.18 -9.96
C SER A 115 -3.28 -0.88 -11.30
N GLY A 116 -2.54 -1.96 -11.41
CA GLY A 116 -2.55 -2.74 -12.63
C GLY A 116 -1.72 -4.00 -12.54
N ILE A 117 -1.75 -4.74 -13.65
CA ILE A 117 -1.08 -6.03 -13.80
C ILE A 117 -0.31 -6.00 -15.12
N VAL A 118 0.95 -6.41 -15.07
CA VAL A 118 1.75 -6.77 -16.24
C VAL A 118 2.05 -8.26 -16.20
N ASP A 119 1.56 -8.99 -17.20
CA ASP A 119 1.89 -10.39 -17.42
C ASP A 119 2.93 -10.52 -18.53
N ILE A 120 3.98 -11.30 -18.27
CA ILE A 120 5.14 -11.44 -19.16
C ILE A 120 5.18 -12.86 -19.71
N TYR A 121 5.25 -12.98 -21.02
CA TYR A 121 5.35 -14.24 -21.75
C TYR A 121 6.70 -14.37 -22.44
N ARG A 122 7.23 -15.60 -22.46
CA ARG A 122 8.34 -15.99 -23.32
C ARG A 122 7.80 -16.39 -24.68
N GLY A 123 8.08 -15.57 -25.68
CA GLY A 123 7.51 -15.73 -27.02
C GLY A 123 6.04 -15.31 -27.12
N PRO A 124 5.55 -15.06 -28.35
CA PRO A 124 4.21 -14.53 -28.56
C PRO A 124 3.10 -15.60 -28.58
N LYS A 125 3.47 -16.89 -28.66
CA LYS A 125 2.52 -17.99 -28.93
C LYS A 125 1.32 -18.03 -27.98
N CYS A 126 1.56 -17.83 -26.68
CA CYS A 126 0.53 -17.90 -25.63
C CYS A 126 0.17 -16.54 -25.03
N ALA A 127 0.78 -15.45 -25.49
CA ALA A 127 0.63 -14.12 -24.91
C ALA A 127 -0.82 -13.58 -24.99
N GLY A 128 -1.65 -14.14 -25.86
CA GLY A 128 -3.05 -13.74 -26.03
C GLY A 128 -4.06 -14.49 -25.18
N GLU A 129 -3.67 -15.52 -24.42
CA GLU A 129 -4.61 -16.48 -23.80
C GLU A 129 -5.68 -15.80 -22.92
N GLN A 130 -5.32 -14.75 -22.17
CA GLN A 130 -6.25 -14.02 -21.31
C GLN A 130 -7.28 -13.17 -22.05
N TYR A 131 -7.09 -12.95 -23.34
CA TYR A 131 -7.99 -12.14 -24.16
C TYR A 131 -8.95 -12.98 -25.00
N ILE A 132 -8.86 -14.30 -24.91
CA ILE A 132 -9.69 -15.22 -25.67
C ILE A 132 -10.97 -15.46 -24.87
N THR A 133 -12.08 -14.90 -25.35
CA THR A 133 -13.39 -15.04 -24.71
C THR A 133 -14.21 -16.21 -25.26
N SER A 134 -13.79 -16.78 -26.40
CA SER A 134 -14.43 -17.93 -27.04
C SER A 134 -13.46 -18.63 -27.99
N GLY A 135 -13.63 -19.94 -28.15
CA GLY A 135 -12.78 -20.78 -29.01
C GLY A 135 -11.73 -21.58 -28.24
N PRO A 136 -10.97 -22.44 -28.95
CA PRO A 136 -9.93 -23.27 -28.35
C PRO A 136 -8.76 -22.39 -27.85
N ASP A 137 -8.29 -22.68 -26.63
CA ASP A 137 -7.10 -22.04 -26.08
C ASP A 137 -5.87 -22.43 -26.91
N PRO A 138 -5.10 -21.48 -27.47
CA PRO A 138 -3.94 -21.75 -28.32
C PRO A 138 -2.84 -22.53 -27.60
N CYS A 139 -2.83 -22.54 -26.27
CA CYS A 139 -1.84 -23.21 -25.47
C CYS A 139 -2.43 -24.23 -24.48
N GLY A 140 -3.74 -24.46 -24.53
CA GLY A 140 -4.44 -25.37 -23.61
C GLY A 140 -4.74 -24.71 -22.26
N SER A 141 -5.33 -25.45 -21.33
CA SER A 141 -5.93 -24.90 -20.11
C SER A 141 -4.95 -24.46 -19.01
N SER A 142 -3.64 -24.49 -19.25
CA SER A 142 -2.62 -24.08 -18.28
C SER A 142 -2.32 -22.58 -18.37
N ILE A 143 -1.72 -22.03 -17.31
CA ILE A 143 -1.21 -20.65 -17.30
C ILE A 143 0.17 -20.67 -17.97
N HIS A 144 0.39 -19.86 -19.01
CA HIS A 144 1.66 -19.86 -19.75
C HIS A 144 2.49 -18.59 -19.58
N LYS A 145 1.99 -17.60 -18.81
CA LYS A 145 2.83 -16.48 -18.40
C LYS A 145 4.02 -16.99 -17.59
N SER A 146 5.17 -16.37 -17.82
CA SER A 146 6.44 -16.71 -17.18
C SER A 146 6.74 -15.82 -15.97
N ALA A 147 6.13 -14.65 -15.91
CA ALA A 147 6.23 -13.74 -14.77
C ALA A 147 5.01 -12.82 -14.71
N SER A 148 4.76 -12.26 -13.52
CA SER A 148 3.70 -11.29 -13.27
C SER A 148 4.22 -10.17 -12.38
N TYR A 149 3.84 -8.93 -12.68
CA TYR A 149 4.02 -7.76 -11.82
C TYR A 149 2.68 -7.10 -11.56
N HIS A 150 2.33 -6.93 -10.29
CA HIS A 150 1.11 -6.27 -9.85
C HIS A 150 1.50 -5.03 -9.03
N TRP A 151 0.81 -3.91 -9.25
CA TRP A 151 0.96 -2.71 -8.41
C TRP A 151 -0.39 -2.13 -8.08
N GLY A 152 -0.44 -1.28 -7.05
CA GLY A 152 -1.69 -0.66 -6.62
C GLY A 152 -2.58 -1.58 -5.79
N ASP A 153 -2.03 -2.64 -5.18
CA ASP A 153 -2.84 -3.61 -4.45
C ASP A 153 -3.52 -2.95 -3.23
N GLY A 154 -4.79 -3.28 -3.00
CA GLY A 154 -5.62 -2.61 -1.99
C GLY A 154 -5.83 -1.10 -2.21
N GLY A 155 -5.48 -0.57 -3.39
CA GLY A 155 -5.52 0.87 -3.69
C GLY A 155 -4.26 1.66 -3.30
N ASP A 156 -3.23 1.00 -2.73
CA ASP A 156 -1.95 1.65 -2.49
C ASP A 156 -1.08 1.59 -3.77
N PRO A 157 -0.83 2.70 -4.49
CA PRO A 157 0.08 2.69 -5.65
C PRO A 157 1.49 2.15 -5.33
N ARG A 158 1.88 2.12 -4.05
CA ARG A 158 3.18 1.63 -3.58
C ARG A 158 3.13 0.17 -3.13
N SER A 159 1.94 -0.40 -2.91
CA SER A 159 1.80 -1.83 -2.67
C SER A 159 1.88 -2.55 -3.99
N ASP A 160 2.98 -3.28 -4.16
CA ASP A 160 3.28 -4.00 -5.37
C ASP A 160 3.95 -5.33 -5.08
N GLY A 161 3.94 -6.22 -6.07
CA GLY A 161 4.51 -7.54 -5.94
C GLY A 161 4.77 -8.17 -7.29
N ALA A 162 5.80 -9.00 -7.34
CA ALA A 162 6.18 -9.71 -8.54
C ALA A 162 6.53 -11.16 -8.26
N SER A 163 6.22 -12.01 -9.24
CA SER A 163 6.49 -13.44 -9.16
C SER A 163 6.94 -13.99 -10.50
N LEU A 164 7.84 -14.97 -10.46
CA LEU A 164 8.08 -15.89 -11.57
C LEU A 164 7.06 -17.03 -11.52
N ILE A 165 6.69 -17.53 -12.70
CA ILE A 165 5.71 -18.60 -12.87
C ILE A 165 6.36 -19.69 -13.73
N SER A 166 6.45 -20.90 -13.19
CA SER A 166 7.01 -22.05 -13.91
C SER A 166 6.01 -22.61 -14.93
N ALA A 167 6.50 -23.46 -15.84
CA ALA A 167 5.64 -24.19 -16.78
C ALA A 167 4.61 -25.11 -16.09
N THR A 168 4.83 -25.48 -14.82
CA THR A 168 3.88 -26.26 -14.00
C THR A 168 2.90 -25.38 -13.23
N GLY A 169 2.99 -24.05 -13.38
CA GLY A 169 2.19 -23.09 -12.63
C GLY A 169 2.72 -22.78 -11.22
N ALA A 170 3.89 -23.29 -10.83
CA ALA A 170 4.49 -22.97 -9.55
C ALA A 170 4.92 -21.49 -9.51
N VAL A 171 4.52 -20.79 -8.44
CA VAL A 171 4.77 -19.37 -8.25
C VAL A 171 5.98 -19.18 -7.33
N THR A 172 6.97 -18.42 -7.79
CA THR A 172 8.14 -18.04 -6.99
C THR A 172 8.15 -16.52 -6.81
N PRO A 173 7.98 -16.00 -5.57
CA PRO A 173 7.99 -14.56 -5.34
C PRO A 173 9.39 -13.98 -5.64
N VAL A 174 9.42 -12.79 -6.24
CA VAL A 174 10.64 -12.03 -6.54
C VAL A 174 10.79 -10.87 -5.56
N PHE A 175 9.70 -10.14 -5.34
CA PHE A 175 9.56 -9.10 -4.32
C PHE A 175 8.08 -8.87 -4.01
N ASP A 176 7.82 -8.22 -2.89
CA ASP A 176 6.50 -7.74 -2.50
C ASP A 176 6.64 -6.42 -1.71
N SER A 177 5.50 -5.88 -1.28
CA SER A 177 5.44 -4.61 -0.55
C SER A 177 6.07 -4.67 0.85
N THR A 178 6.38 -5.86 1.37
CA THR A 178 7.06 -6.04 2.67
C THR A 178 8.56 -5.79 2.58
N ASP A 179 9.12 -5.71 1.37
CA ASP A 179 10.54 -5.38 1.18
C ASP A 179 10.87 -3.89 1.39
N HIS A 180 9.84 -3.08 1.57
CA HIS A 180 9.94 -1.64 1.85
C HIS A 180 10.77 -0.86 0.83
N TRP A 181 10.76 -1.30 -0.43
CA TRP A 181 11.39 -0.56 -1.51
C TRP A 181 10.71 0.79 -1.73
N GLN A 182 11.52 1.79 -2.09
CA GLN A 182 11.08 3.14 -2.38
C GLN A 182 11.92 3.69 -3.55
N THR A 183 11.32 4.54 -4.38
CA THR A 183 12.06 5.40 -5.30
C THR A 183 12.87 6.44 -4.53
N ASP A 184 13.85 7.08 -5.18
CA ASP A 184 14.61 8.16 -4.54
C ASP A 184 13.73 9.35 -4.15
N SER A 185 12.76 9.69 -5.00
CA SER A 185 11.75 10.73 -4.72
C SER A 185 10.90 10.38 -3.50
N GLU A 186 10.49 9.12 -3.36
CA GLU A 186 9.71 8.66 -2.20
C GLU A 186 10.54 8.69 -0.92
N ALA A 187 11.80 8.25 -0.97
CA ALA A 187 12.67 8.30 0.19
C ALA A 187 13.03 9.73 0.62
N GLN A 188 13.09 10.68 -0.33
CA GLN A 188 13.31 12.10 -0.01
C GLN A 188 12.05 12.75 0.58
N SER A 189 10.87 12.38 0.11
CA SER A 189 9.59 12.97 0.54
C SER A 189 8.99 12.33 1.79
N ASP A 190 9.43 11.12 2.16
CA ASP A 190 8.95 10.35 3.31
C ASP A 190 10.10 9.54 3.95
N PRO A 191 11.14 10.23 4.49
CA PRO A 191 12.38 9.58 4.92
C PRO A 191 12.19 8.61 6.10
N ASP A 192 11.12 8.78 6.88
CA ASP A 192 10.78 7.91 8.02
C ASP A 192 9.64 6.93 7.70
N GLY A 193 9.07 6.97 6.49
CA GLY A 193 7.94 6.14 6.08
C GLY A 193 6.63 6.46 6.80
N SER A 194 6.53 7.60 7.50
CA SER A 194 5.32 7.97 8.25
C SER A 194 4.11 8.19 7.35
N ARG A 195 4.30 8.78 6.17
CA ARG A 195 3.22 8.95 5.18
C ARG A 195 2.80 7.59 4.64
N GLN A 196 3.75 6.69 4.40
CA GLN A 196 3.45 5.32 3.99
C GLN A 196 2.63 4.57 5.05
N ALA A 197 3.03 4.64 6.31
CA ALA A 197 2.29 4.01 7.40
C ALA A 197 0.84 4.54 7.49
N ALA A 198 0.63 5.84 7.28
CA ALA A 198 -0.71 6.43 7.25
C ALA A 198 -1.56 5.91 6.09
N ILE A 199 -0.99 5.74 4.89
CA ILE A 199 -1.69 5.17 3.73
C ILE A 199 -2.10 3.72 4.02
N VAL A 200 -1.17 2.91 4.54
CA VAL A 200 -1.44 1.50 4.89
C VAL A 200 -2.55 1.40 5.94
N ALA A 201 -2.52 2.24 6.97
CA ALA A 201 -3.57 2.28 7.99
C ALA A 201 -4.96 2.58 7.40
N ARG A 202 -5.04 3.50 6.44
CA ARG A 202 -6.29 3.87 5.75
C ARG A 202 -6.82 2.76 4.86
N ILE A 203 -5.93 2.04 4.18
CA ILE A 203 -6.32 0.90 3.35
C ILE A 203 -6.81 -0.26 4.22
N HIS A 204 -6.12 -0.51 5.34
CA HIS A 204 -6.57 -1.48 6.32
C HIS A 204 -7.97 -1.12 6.86
N TYR A 205 -8.20 0.17 7.16
CA TYR A 205 -9.52 0.67 7.54
C TYR A 205 -10.57 0.39 6.45
N ALA A 206 -10.33 0.81 5.20
CA ALA A 206 -11.27 0.61 4.09
C ALA A 206 -11.59 -0.88 3.84
N THR A 207 -10.58 -1.75 3.91
CA THR A 207 -10.74 -3.20 3.77
C THR A 207 -11.58 -3.78 4.90
N THR A 208 -11.31 -3.35 6.13
CA THR A 208 -12.06 -3.77 7.33
C THR A 208 -13.52 -3.32 7.24
N GLU A 209 -13.78 -2.09 6.81
CA GLU A 209 -15.14 -1.56 6.65
C GLU A 209 -15.90 -2.29 5.53
N THR A 210 -15.24 -2.61 4.42
CA THR A 210 -15.84 -3.43 3.35
C THR A 210 -16.30 -4.79 3.89
N ALA A 211 -15.43 -5.45 4.67
CA ALA A 211 -15.77 -6.72 5.29
C ALA A 211 -16.92 -6.59 6.31
N LYS A 212 -16.96 -5.51 7.10
CA LYS A 212 -18.06 -5.22 8.04
C LYS A 212 -19.39 -5.02 7.30
N GLN A 213 -19.42 -4.23 6.22
CA GLN A 213 -20.63 -4.01 5.44
C GLN A 213 -21.13 -5.28 4.77
N SER A 214 -20.21 -6.07 4.19
CA SER A 214 -20.54 -7.36 3.60
C SER A 214 -21.18 -8.31 4.62
N LYS A 215 -20.64 -8.38 5.86
CA LYS A 215 -21.24 -9.15 6.97
C LYS A 215 -22.63 -8.66 7.38
N ARG A 216 -22.92 -7.37 7.19
CA ARG A 216 -24.24 -6.76 7.42
C ARG A 216 -25.21 -6.93 6.24
N GLY A 217 -24.81 -7.65 5.19
CA GLY A 217 -25.63 -7.84 3.99
C GLY A 217 -25.67 -6.63 3.07
N SER A 218 -24.78 -5.65 3.25
CA SER A 218 -24.67 -4.47 2.39
C SER A 218 -23.58 -4.66 1.34
N ASP A 219 -23.93 -4.49 0.07
CA ASP A 219 -22.96 -4.47 -1.05
C ASP A 219 -22.36 -3.06 -1.19
N ILE A 220 -21.45 -2.74 -0.26
CA ILE A 220 -20.68 -1.49 -0.25
C ILE A 220 -19.20 -1.85 -0.23
N LYS A 221 -18.47 -1.37 -1.23
CA LYS A 221 -17.02 -1.55 -1.34
C LYS A 221 -16.32 -0.24 -1.02
N PHE A 222 -15.44 -0.26 -0.03
CA PHE A 222 -14.59 0.87 0.29
C PHE A 222 -13.19 0.69 -0.27
N PHE A 223 -12.59 1.78 -0.73
CA PHE A 223 -11.21 1.83 -1.19
C PHE A 223 -10.63 3.23 -1.00
N VAL A 224 -9.30 3.33 -1.01
CA VAL A 224 -8.59 4.60 -0.88
C VAL A 224 -8.11 5.02 -2.27
N SER A 225 -8.38 6.26 -2.66
CA SER A 225 -7.78 6.87 -3.86
C SER A 225 -6.51 7.63 -3.48
N THR A 226 -5.74 8.04 -4.48
CA THR A 226 -4.71 9.07 -4.28
C THR A 226 -5.27 10.45 -4.69
N PRO A 227 -5.13 11.51 -3.84
CA PRO A 227 -4.48 11.53 -2.53
C PRO A 227 -5.26 10.79 -1.43
N PRO A 228 -4.55 10.26 -0.41
CA PRO A 228 -5.06 9.25 0.52
C PRO A 228 -5.96 9.79 1.64
N ASP A 229 -6.51 10.99 1.51
CA ASP A 229 -7.43 11.61 2.49
C ASP A 229 -8.92 11.47 2.10
N GLU A 230 -9.20 10.93 0.91
CA GLU A 230 -10.55 10.58 0.46
C GLU A 230 -10.82 9.07 0.59
N LEU A 231 -11.86 8.71 1.38
CA LEU A 231 -12.42 7.37 1.37
C LEU A 231 -13.43 7.25 0.24
N ASN A 232 -13.27 6.28 -0.65
CA ASN A 232 -14.23 6.02 -1.72
C ASN A 232 -15.15 4.88 -1.30
N ALA A 233 -16.45 5.05 -1.50
CA ALA A 233 -17.47 4.03 -1.27
C ALA A 233 -18.26 3.80 -2.56
N LEU A 234 -18.31 2.55 -3.00
CA LEU A 234 -19.02 2.12 -4.20
C LEU A 234 -20.19 1.22 -3.84
N SER A 235 -21.38 1.58 -4.31
CA SER A 235 -22.59 0.76 -4.19
C SER A 235 -23.69 1.24 -5.12
N TYR A 236 -24.57 0.34 -5.59
CA TYR A 236 -25.74 0.73 -6.38
C TYR A 236 -26.68 1.68 -5.64
N GLN A 237 -26.73 1.61 -4.30
CA GLN A 237 -27.56 2.52 -3.51
C GLN A 237 -27.11 3.99 -3.59
N PHE A 238 -25.89 4.26 -4.09
CA PHE A 238 -25.39 5.64 -4.27
C PHE A 238 -25.80 6.25 -5.62
N ALA A 239 -26.63 5.56 -6.41
CA ALA A 239 -27.04 6.00 -7.74
C ALA A 239 -27.96 7.25 -7.72
N ASP A 240 -28.58 7.56 -6.58
CA ASP A 240 -29.47 8.69 -6.36
C ASP A 240 -29.15 9.46 -5.07
N GLU A 241 -29.76 10.65 -4.92
CA GLU A 241 -29.52 11.51 -3.76
C GLU A 241 -30.11 10.93 -2.46
N PRO A 242 -31.32 10.33 -2.44
CA PRO A 242 -31.85 9.69 -1.24
C PRO A 242 -30.93 8.61 -0.65
N GLY A 243 -30.40 7.71 -1.47
CA GLY A 243 -29.51 6.65 -1.01
C GLY A 243 -28.18 7.19 -0.48
N ARG A 244 -27.61 8.21 -1.13
CA ARG A 244 -26.43 8.93 -0.61
C ARG A 244 -26.70 9.58 0.74
N LYS A 245 -27.80 10.31 0.88
CA LYS A 245 -28.18 10.97 2.15
C LYS A 245 -28.40 9.98 3.27
N ARG A 246 -29.08 8.86 2.98
CA ARG A 246 -29.29 7.77 3.94
C ARG A 246 -27.95 7.28 4.47
N PHE A 247 -27.02 6.93 3.58
CA PHE A 247 -25.70 6.45 3.98
C PHE A 247 -24.89 7.50 4.76
N LEU A 248 -24.94 8.77 4.37
CA LEU A 248 -24.26 9.83 5.13
C LEU A 248 -24.80 9.94 6.56
N ASN A 249 -26.11 9.85 6.74
CA ASN A 249 -26.76 9.98 8.05
C ASN A 249 -26.62 8.72 8.91
N GLU A 250 -26.70 7.53 8.31
CA GLU A 250 -26.71 6.26 9.03
C GLU A 250 -25.32 5.69 9.26
N TYR A 251 -24.34 6.04 8.42
CA TYR A 251 -22.98 5.51 8.53
C TYR A 251 -21.97 6.62 8.82
N VAL A 252 -21.83 7.61 7.93
CA VAL A 252 -20.74 8.61 8.03
C VAL A 252 -20.85 9.43 9.30
N PHE A 253 -22.07 9.78 9.73
CA PHE A 253 -22.30 10.46 10.99
C PHE A 253 -21.89 9.62 12.21
N LEU A 254 -22.19 8.31 12.21
CA LEU A 254 -21.87 7.42 13.33
C LEU A 254 -20.37 7.06 13.39
N GLU A 255 -19.73 6.93 12.24
CA GLU A 255 -18.32 6.55 12.11
C GLU A 255 -17.39 7.76 12.00
N GLN A 256 -17.90 8.98 12.19
CA GLN A 256 -17.17 10.22 11.95
C GLN A 256 -15.83 10.27 12.70
N GLU A 257 -15.84 9.92 14.00
CA GLU A 257 -14.63 9.89 14.82
C GLU A 257 -13.59 8.90 14.27
N HIS A 258 -14.01 7.67 13.98
CA HIS A 258 -13.14 6.63 13.41
C HIS A 258 -12.60 6.99 12.02
N LEU A 259 -13.41 7.63 11.17
CA LEU A 259 -12.98 8.14 9.88
C LEU A 259 -11.92 9.24 10.04
N CYS A 260 -12.10 10.13 11.00
CA CYS A 260 -11.17 11.21 11.30
C CYS A 260 -9.85 10.71 11.89
N ASP A 261 -9.90 9.73 12.80
CA ASP A 261 -8.76 9.04 13.40
C ASP A 261 -7.94 8.28 12.36
N ALA A 262 -8.61 7.63 11.41
CA ALA A 262 -7.97 7.02 10.24
C ALA A 262 -7.35 8.08 9.31
N GLY A 263 -7.68 9.36 9.48
CA GLY A 263 -7.12 10.47 8.72
C GLY A 263 -7.85 10.79 7.42
N PHE A 264 -9.08 10.30 7.25
CA PHE A 264 -9.95 10.72 6.14
C PHE A 264 -10.54 12.10 6.42
N ARG A 265 -10.75 12.89 5.36
CA ARG A 265 -11.35 14.22 5.39
C ARG A 265 -12.52 14.35 4.44
N THR A 266 -12.59 13.48 3.45
CA THR A 266 -13.69 13.41 2.51
C THR A 266 -14.11 11.96 2.30
N ILE A 267 -15.39 11.78 1.97
CA ILE A 267 -15.92 10.50 1.50
C ILE A 267 -16.60 10.69 0.14
N LYS A 268 -16.23 9.87 -0.83
CA LYS A 268 -16.80 9.90 -2.18
C LYS A 268 -17.73 8.72 -2.38
N LEU A 269 -19.00 9.02 -2.65
CA LEU A 269 -20.03 8.01 -2.87
C LEU A 269 -20.29 7.87 -4.37
N ALA A 270 -20.03 6.68 -4.92
CA ALA A 270 -20.16 6.39 -6.34
C ALA A 270 -21.05 5.17 -6.61
N ALA A 271 -21.71 5.15 -7.77
CA ALA A 271 -22.45 3.99 -8.26
C ALA A 271 -22.09 3.78 -9.73
N ALA A 272 -21.39 2.69 -10.07
CA ALA A 272 -21.01 2.43 -11.45
C ALA A 272 -22.25 2.38 -12.36
N PRO A 273 -22.23 3.04 -13.54
CA PRO A 273 -21.12 3.78 -14.16
C PRO A 273 -21.10 5.28 -13.84
N LYS A 274 -21.98 5.79 -12.96
CA LYS A 274 -22.07 7.22 -12.65
C LYS A 274 -20.86 7.70 -11.83
N PRO A 275 -20.31 8.88 -12.15
CA PRO A 275 -19.25 9.47 -11.35
C PRO A 275 -19.77 9.73 -9.92
N GLY A 276 -18.90 9.50 -8.93
CA GLY A 276 -19.24 9.71 -7.53
C GLY A 276 -19.29 11.18 -7.13
N LYS A 277 -19.92 11.46 -5.98
CA LYS A 277 -19.97 12.78 -5.35
C LYS A 277 -19.21 12.73 -4.02
N SER A 278 -18.32 13.71 -3.81
CA SER A 278 -17.54 13.84 -2.57
C SER A 278 -18.30 14.67 -1.54
N TYR A 279 -18.17 14.26 -0.28
CA TYR A 279 -18.78 14.88 0.89
C TYR A 279 -17.71 15.10 1.96
N PRO A 280 -17.64 16.28 2.59
CA PRO A 280 -16.68 16.53 3.66
C PRO A 280 -17.04 15.75 4.92
N ILE A 281 -16.03 15.29 5.65
CA ILE A 281 -16.14 14.68 6.97
C ILE A 281 -15.75 15.76 7.99
N ALA A 282 -16.63 16.03 8.96
CA ALA A 282 -16.43 17.09 9.93
C ALA A 282 -15.46 16.68 11.05
N CYS A 283 -14.17 16.58 10.75
CA CYS A 283 -13.15 16.30 11.77
C CYS A 283 -12.93 17.52 12.68
N LYS A 284 -12.80 17.28 13.98
CA LYS A 284 -12.52 18.31 15.00
C LYS A 284 -11.02 18.43 15.25
#